data_AF-A0A6A0IH56-F1
#
_entry.id   AF-A0A6A0IH56-F1
#
_cell.length_a   1.000
_cell.length_b   1.000
_cell.length_c   1.000
_cell.angle_alpha   90.00
_cell.angle_beta   90.00
_cell.angle_gamma   90.00
#
_symmetry.space_group_name_H-M   'P 1'
#
loop_
_entity.id
_entity.type
_entity.pdbx_description
1 polymer ?
#
loop_
_entity_poly.entity_id
_entity_poly.type
_entity_poly.pdbx_seq_one_letter_code
_entity_poly.pdbx_strand_id
1 'polypeptide(L)'
;MSRKATHAEVEERVTEVYILLIRGASRADILRHAADRWHLATRQAEDYLARANARLRELASFIHEEELGKARERLNDLYSKNYRVQSYRDALACQKELNELLGLYPVKTERHEHSGPGGAPIQIERILDPHELVARLRDELAAGEEAPALGAPDPEPPGRN
;
A
#
# COMPACT_ATOMS: atom_id res chain seq x y z
N MET A 1 -27.01 -33.92 8.96
CA MET A 1 -25.59 -33.50 8.84
C MET A 1 -25.45 -32.59 7.62
N SER A 2 -24.79 -31.45 7.76
CA SER A 2 -24.59 -30.51 6.64
C SER A 2 -23.62 -31.11 5.61
N ARG A 3 -23.92 -30.92 4.32
CA ARG A 3 -23.07 -31.36 3.20
C ARG A 3 -21.72 -30.64 3.30
N LYS A 4 -20.62 -31.39 3.34
CA LYS A 4 -19.28 -30.81 3.26
C LYS A 4 -19.09 -30.20 1.87
N ALA A 5 -18.56 -28.98 1.83
CA ALA A 5 -18.17 -28.36 0.58
C ALA A 5 -17.06 -29.19 -0.08
N THR A 6 -17.12 -29.30 -1.40
CA THR A 6 -16.05 -29.93 -2.18
C THR A 6 -14.82 -29.03 -2.21
N HIS A 7 -13.66 -29.61 -2.55
CA HIS A 7 -12.44 -28.82 -2.69
C HIS A 7 -12.60 -27.68 -3.70
N ALA A 8 -13.24 -27.94 -4.85
CA ALA A 8 -13.49 -26.92 -5.86
C ALA A 8 -14.37 -25.77 -5.35
N GLU A 9 -15.44 -26.07 -4.61
CA GLU A 9 -16.30 -25.05 -3.98
C GLU A 9 -15.54 -24.22 -2.95
N VAL A 10 -14.60 -24.82 -2.21
CA VAL A 10 -13.75 -24.07 -1.26
C VAL A 10 -12.83 -23.12 -2.01
N GLU A 11 -12.16 -23.57 -3.08
CA GLU A 11 -11.25 -22.73 -3.87
C GLU A 11 -11.98 -21.59 -4.58
N GLU A 12 -13.21 -21.82 -5.06
CA GLU A 12 -14.07 -20.77 -5.62
C GLU A 12 -14.38 -19.69 -4.57
N ARG A 13 -14.77 -20.09 -3.35
CA ARG A 13 -15.06 -19.16 -2.25
C ARG A 13 -13.83 -18.36 -1.82
N VAL A 14 -12.66 -19.01 -1.72
CA VAL A 14 -11.38 -18.33 -1.45
C VAL A 14 -11.08 -17.31 -2.55
N THR A 15 -11.35 -17.64 -3.80
CA THR A 15 -11.18 -16.73 -4.95
C THR A 15 -12.15 -15.54 -4.87
N GLU A 16 -13.40 -15.76 -4.48
CA GLU A 16 -14.37 -14.68 -4.27
C GLU A 16 -13.94 -13.76 -3.12
N VAL A 17 -13.46 -14.31 -2.00
CA VAL A 17 -12.90 -13.53 -0.88
C VAL A 17 -11.66 -12.74 -1.32
N TYR A 18 -10.78 -13.33 -2.13
CA TYR A 18 -9.62 -12.67 -2.70
C TYR A 18 -10.01 -11.46 -3.58
N ILE A 19 -11.08 -11.59 -4.38
CA ILE A 19 -11.61 -10.47 -5.17
C ILE A 19 -12.15 -9.36 -4.27
N LEU A 20 -12.85 -9.69 -3.17
CA LEU A 20 -13.32 -8.71 -2.19
C LEU A 20 -12.18 -7.96 -1.52
N LEU A 21 -11.08 -8.66 -1.18
CA LEU A 21 -9.86 -8.04 -0.64
C LEU A 21 -9.26 -7.02 -1.61
N ILE A 22 -9.09 -7.37 -2.89
CA ILE A 22 -8.56 -6.45 -3.92
C ILE A 22 -9.44 -5.20 -4.07
N ARG A 23 -10.76 -5.36 -3.90
CA ARG A 23 -11.73 -4.25 -3.93
C ARG A 23 -11.73 -3.39 -2.67
N GLY A 24 -10.92 -3.73 -1.67
CA GLY A 24 -10.81 -2.97 -0.41
C GLY A 24 -11.90 -3.27 0.61
N ALA A 25 -12.60 -4.41 0.51
CA ALA A 25 -13.58 -4.80 1.52
C ALA A 25 -12.91 -4.98 2.89
N SER A 26 -13.55 -4.48 3.95
CA SER A 26 -13.03 -4.66 5.32
C SER A 26 -13.19 -6.11 5.77
N ARG A 27 -12.43 -6.53 6.78
CA ARG A 27 -12.59 -7.85 7.41
C ARG A 27 -14.03 -8.11 7.84
N ALA A 28 -14.70 -7.10 8.43
CA ALA A 28 -16.08 -7.22 8.86
C ALA A 28 -17.04 -7.46 7.68
N ASP A 29 -16.82 -6.79 6.55
CA ASP A 29 -17.64 -6.97 5.35
C ASP A 29 -17.46 -8.36 4.74
N ILE A 30 -16.23 -8.87 4.73
CA ILE A 30 -15.92 -10.21 4.21
C ILE A 30 -16.56 -11.30 5.08
N LEU A 31 -16.47 -11.15 6.41
CA LEU A 31 -17.11 -12.07 7.34
C LEU A 31 -18.63 -12.07 7.20
N ARG A 32 -19.23 -10.87 7.07
CA ARG A 32 -20.67 -10.72 6.84
C ARG A 32 -21.07 -11.36 5.50
N HIS A 33 -20.34 -11.09 4.43
CA HIS A 33 -20.56 -11.71 3.12
C HIS A 33 -20.52 -13.24 3.18
N ALA A 34 -19.55 -13.82 3.88
CA ALA A 34 -19.43 -15.26 4.02
C ALA A 34 -20.57 -15.89 4.85
N ALA A 35 -21.05 -15.18 5.87
CA ALA A 35 -22.21 -15.60 6.66
C ALA A 35 -23.51 -15.52 5.85
N ASP A 36 -23.72 -14.44 5.09
CA ASP A 36 -24.95 -14.21 4.34
C ASP A 36 -25.05 -15.12 3.11
N ARG A 37 -23.95 -15.28 2.37
CA ARG A 37 -23.95 -16.01 1.09
C ARG A 37 -23.77 -17.52 1.23
N TRP A 38 -23.00 -17.96 2.23
CA TRP A 38 -22.61 -19.36 2.37
C TRP A 38 -22.92 -19.94 3.75
N HIS A 39 -23.50 -19.14 4.65
CA HIS A 39 -23.88 -19.56 6.02
C HIS A 39 -22.71 -20.15 6.80
N LEU A 40 -21.52 -19.58 6.62
CA LEU A 40 -20.30 -20.04 7.27
C LEU A 40 -20.15 -19.43 8.67
N ALA A 41 -19.61 -20.23 9.58
CA ALA A 41 -19.14 -19.73 10.86
C ALA A 41 -17.91 -18.82 10.66
N THR A 42 -17.74 -17.84 11.56
CA THR A 42 -16.65 -16.86 11.51
C THR A 42 -15.28 -17.52 11.32
N ARG A 43 -14.99 -18.59 12.06
CA ARG A 43 -13.71 -19.31 11.95
C ARG A 43 -13.42 -19.81 10.53
N GLN A 44 -14.43 -20.34 9.84
CA GLN A 44 -14.25 -20.85 8.48
C GLN A 44 -14.09 -19.72 7.46
N ALA A 45 -14.78 -18.60 7.66
CA ALA A 45 -14.60 -17.40 6.84
C ALA A 45 -13.20 -16.78 7.05
N GLU A 46 -12.67 -16.78 8.28
CA GLU A 46 -11.29 -16.39 8.58
C GLU A 46 -10.26 -17.28 7.89
N ASP A 47 -10.48 -18.60 7.85
CA ASP A 47 -9.59 -19.52 7.14
C ASP A 47 -9.52 -19.17 5.64
N TYR A 48 -10.65 -18.78 5.04
CA TYR A 48 -10.68 -18.38 3.62
C TYR A 48 -10.00 -17.03 3.41
N LEU A 49 -10.22 -16.08 4.32
CA LEU A 49 -9.55 -14.79 4.33
C LEU A 49 -8.02 -14.96 4.46
N ALA A 50 -7.55 -15.88 5.30
CA ALA A 50 -6.13 -16.17 5.47
C ALA A 50 -5.51 -16.73 4.17
N ARG A 51 -6.19 -17.67 3.50
CA ARG A 51 -5.76 -18.22 2.20
C ARG A 51 -5.72 -17.14 1.10
N ALA A 52 -6.74 -16.30 1.04
CA ALA A 52 -6.78 -15.19 0.10
C ALA A 52 -5.63 -14.19 0.32
N ASN A 53 -5.32 -13.87 1.58
CA ASN A 53 -4.14 -13.07 1.92
C ASN A 53 -2.82 -13.77 1.58
N ALA A 54 -2.73 -15.09 1.72
CA ALA A 54 -1.54 -15.84 1.30
C ALA A 54 -1.29 -15.70 -0.21
N ARG A 55 -2.33 -15.83 -1.03
CA ARG A 55 -2.23 -15.59 -2.48
C ARG A 55 -1.77 -14.17 -2.81
N LEU A 56 -2.24 -13.18 -2.06
CA LEU A 56 -1.80 -11.79 -2.24
C LEU A 56 -0.31 -11.59 -1.91
N ARG A 57 0.19 -12.28 -0.87
CA ARG A 57 1.63 -12.28 -0.52
C ARG A 57 2.47 -13.01 -1.56
N GLU A 58 1.98 -14.11 -2.10
CA GLU A 58 2.65 -14.83 -3.20
C GLU A 58 2.78 -13.95 -4.45
N LEU A 59 1.75 -13.15 -4.75
CA LEU A 59 1.83 -12.15 -5.82
C LEU A 59 2.86 -11.06 -5.52
N ALA A 60 2.99 -10.67 -4.25
CA ALA A 60 4.01 -9.70 -3.82
C ALA A 60 5.43 -10.26 -3.93
N SER A 61 5.63 -11.58 -3.81
CA SER A 61 6.90 -12.24 -4.10
C SER A 61 7.16 -12.39 -5.60
N PHE A 62 7.13 -11.28 -6.34
CA PHE A 62 7.41 -11.29 -7.77
C PHE A 62 8.90 -11.58 -8.03
N ILE A 63 9.19 -12.40 -9.04
CA ILE A 63 10.55 -12.67 -9.50
C ILE A 63 10.91 -11.63 -10.55
N HIS A 64 11.85 -10.74 -10.23
CA HIS A 64 12.19 -9.60 -11.08
C HIS A 64 12.53 -9.99 -12.52
N GLU A 65 13.30 -11.07 -12.71
CA GLU A 65 13.71 -11.55 -14.03
C GLU A 65 12.52 -12.04 -14.88
N GLU A 66 11.58 -12.77 -14.25
CA GLU A 66 10.38 -13.24 -14.94
C GLU A 66 9.46 -12.09 -15.33
N GLU A 67 9.24 -11.13 -14.42
CA GLU A 67 8.41 -9.96 -14.70
C GLU A 67 9.04 -9.06 -15.76
N LEU A 68 10.37 -8.91 -15.74
CA LEU A 68 11.13 -8.22 -16.79
C LEU A 68 10.93 -8.92 -18.15
N GLY A 69 11.07 -10.24 -18.21
CA GLY A 69 10.82 -11.03 -19.43
C GLY A 69 9.40 -10.82 -19.96
N LYS A 70 8.39 -10.93 -19.08
CA LYS A 70 6.97 -10.69 -19.43
C LYS A 70 6.74 -9.25 -19.90
N ALA A 71 7.37 -8.25 -19.28
CA ALA A 71 7.24 -6.86 -19.70
C ALA A 71 7.83 -6.65 -21.10
N ARG A 72 9.02 -7.20 -21.37
CA ARG A 72 9.65 -7.14 -22.70
C ARG A 72 8.79 -7.76 -23.79
N GLU A 73 8.25 -8.96 -23.56
CA GLU A 73 7.40 -9.65 -24.53
C GLU A 73 6.08 -8.91 -24.78
N ARG A 74 5.44 -8.37 -23.74
CA ARG A 74 4.23 -7.55 -23.88
C ARG A 74 4.49 -6.30 -24.72
N LEU A 75 5.64 -5.62 -24.51
CA LEU A 75 6.02 -4.45 -25.31
C LEU A 75 6.32 -4.82 -26.78
N ASN A 76 6.99 -5.95 -27.03
CA ASN A 76 7.26 -6.45 -28.38
C ASN A 76 5.97 -6.81 -29.14
N ASP A 77 5.03 -7.49 -28.48
CA ASP A 77 3.72 -7.81 -29.06
C ASP A 77 2.92 -6.54 -29.38
N LEU A 78 2.89 -5.58 -28.44
CA LEU A 78 2.21 -4.30 -28.64
C LEU A 78 2.85 -3.48 -29.77
N TYR A 79 4.19 -3.43 -29.84
CA TYR A 79 4.92 -2.83 -30.96
C TYR A 79 4.50 -3.46 -32.29
N SER A 80 4.52 -4.80 -32.36
CA SER A 80 4.17 -5.55 -33.57
C SER A 80 2.73 -5.27 -34.02
N LYS A 81 1.79 -5.19 -33.08
CA LYS A 81 0.38 -4.84 -33.36
C LYS A 81 0.25 -3.41 -33.90
N ASN A 82 0.89 -2.44 -33.26
CA ASN A 82 0.86 -1.04 -33.68
C ASN A 82 1.53 -0.81 -35.04
N TYR A 83 2.64 -1.50 -35.30
CA TYR A 83 3.34 -1.44 -36.58
C TYR A 83 2.47 -1.98 -37.73
N ARG A 84 1.76 -3.09 -37.51
CA ARG A 84 0.83 -3.68 -38.50
C ARG A 84 -0.29 -2.72 -38.90
N VAL A 85 -0.85 -1.98 -37.95
CA VAL A 85 -1.88 -0.97 -38.22
C VAL A 85 -1.31 0.40 -38.62
N GLN A 86 0.01 0.47 -38.85
CA GLN A 86 0.75 1.68 -39.23
C GLN A 86 0.62 2.84 -38.22
N SER A 87 0.30 2.54 -36.96
CA SER A 87 0.38 3.53 -35.88
C SER A 87 1.84 3.66 -35.44
N TYR A 88 2.64 4.35 -36.25
CA TYR A 88 4.08 4.51 -35.99
C TYR A 88 4.38 5.34 -34.74
N ARG A 89 3.46 6.25 -34.37
CA ARG A 89 3.58 7.02 -33.12
C ARG A 89 3.56 6.09 -31.91
N ASP A 90 2.61 5.17 -31.88
CA ASP A 90 2.42 4.26 -30.76
C ASP A 90 3.49 3.15 -30.77
N ALA A 91 3.91 2.71 -31.97
CA ALA A 91 5.05 1.81 -32.11
C ALA A 91 6.34 2.47 -31.58
N LEU A 92 6.59 3.75 -31.90
CA LEU A 92 7.73 4.48 -31.37
C LEU A 92 7.66 4.63 -29.83
N ALA A 93 6.46 4.84 -29.27
CA ALA A 93 6.27 4.87 -27.82
C ALA A 93 6.64 3.52 -27.17
N CYS A 94 6.18 2.40 -27.74
CA CYS A 94 6.55 1.06 -27.26
C CYS A 94 8.06 0.83 -27.33
N GLN A 95 8.70 1.24 -28.43
CA GLN A 95 10.15 1.10 -28.60
C GLN A 95 10.93 1.94 -27.58
N LYS A 96 10.47 3.16 -27.29
CA LYS A 96 11.11 4.01 -26.28
C LYS A 96 11.03 3.40 -24.88
N GLU A 97 9.87 2.86 -24.51
CA GLU A 97 9.68 2.17 -23.23
C GLU A 97 10.57 0.93 -23.14
N LEU A 98 10.67 0.15 -24.22
CA LEU A 98 11.55 -1.02 -24.28
C LEU A 98 13.03 -0.63 -24.13
N ASN A 99 13.46 0.46 -24.76
CA ASN A 99 14.83 0.98 -24.63
C ASN A 99 15.12 1.44 -23.20
N GLU A 100 14.15 2.09 -22.54
CA GLU A 100 14.26 2.52 -21.14
C GLU A 100 14.34 1.31 -20.20
N LEU A 101 13.46 0.31 -20.37
CA LEU A 101 13.46 -0.94 -19.61
C LEU A 101 14.78 -1.72 -19.75
N LEU A 102 15.39 -1.70 -20.93
CA LEU A 102 16.67 -2.36 -21.21
C LEU A 102 17.89 -1.52 -20.81
N GLY A 103 17.69 -0.30 -20.30
CA GLY A 103 18.79 0.59 -19.94
C GLY A 103 19.65 1.03 -21.14
N LEU A 104 19.09 1.06 -22.35
CA LEU A 104 19.80 1.49 -23.55
C LEU A 104 19.97 3.01 -23.62
N TYR A 105 19.19 3.75 -22.84
CA TYR A 105 19.42 5.18 -22.65
C TYR A 105 20.48 5.44 -21.59
N PRO A 106 21.26 6.52 -21.74
CA PRO A 106 22.14 6.95 -20.65
C PRO A 106 21.29 7.15 -19.39
N VAL A 107 21.82 6.72 -18.24
CA VAL A 107 21.17 6.92 -16.94
C VAL A 107 20.81 8.40 -16.83
N LYS A 108 19.51 8.70 -16.73
CA LYS A 108 19.01 10.05 -16.45
C LYS A 108 19.60 10.43 -15.10
N THR A 109 20.73 11.13 -15.13
CA THR A 109 21.45 11.50 -13.91
C THR A 109 20.64 12.64 -13.31
N GLU A 110 19.80 12.32 -12.32
CA GLU A 110 19.19 13.34 -11.49
C GLU A 110 20.32 14.03 -10.73
N ARG A 111 20.56 15.30 -11.05
CA ARG A 111 21.56 16.12 -10.40
C ARG A 111 21.15 16.30 -8.94
N HIS A 112 21.64 15.43 -8.07
CA HIS A 112 21.51 15.60 -6.62
C HIS A 112 22.50 16.69 -6.20
N GLU A 113 22.04 17.94 -6.19
CA GLU A 113 22.81 19.05 -5.61
C GLU A 113 22.72 18.95 -4.08
N HIS A 114 23.83 18.59 -3.41
CA HIS A 114 23.98 18.72 -1.95
C HIS A 114 24.24 20.18 -1.50
N SER A 115 23.94 21.11 -2.39
CA SER A 115 24.13 22.55 -2.32
C SER A 115 22.85 23.21 -2.81
N GLY A 116 22.64 24.47 -2.44
CA GLY A 116 21.66 25.32 -3.11
C GLY A 116 21.93 25.44 -4.62
N PRO A 117 20.95 25.96 -5.39
CA PRO A 117 21.02 26.00 -6.85
C PRO A 117 22.35 26.53 -7.38
N GLY A 118 23.02 25.74 -8.23
CA GLY A 118 24.28 26.14 -8.85
C GLY A 118 25.49 26.08 -7.92
N GLY A 119 25.43 25.32 -6.82
CA GLY A 119 26.52 25.26 -5.84
C GLY A 119 26.42 26.33 -4.75
N ALA A 120 25.33 27.09 -4.71
CA ALA A 120 25.11 28.10 -3.68
C ALA A 120 24.97 27.45 -2.29
N PRO A 121 25.24 28.18 -1.20
CA PRO A 121 24.88 27.72 0.13
C PRO A 121 23.37 27.44 0.22
N ILE A 122 22.99 26.38 0.93
CA ILE A 122 21.59 26.08 1.22
C ILE A 122 21.01 27.26 2.02
N GLN A 123 20.02 27.94 1.45
CA GLN A 123 19.29 29.00 2.13
C GLN A 123 18.27 28.33 3.05
N ILE A 124 18.55 28.32 4.36
CA ILE A 124 17.57 27.92 5.36
C ILE A 124 16.79 29.18 5.71
N GLU A 125 15.61 29.37 5.11
CA GLU A 125 14.67 30.38 5.58
C GLU A 125 14.24 29.99 7.00
N ARG A 126 14.68 30.78 7.99
CA ARG A 126 14.21 30.62 9.37
C ARG A 126 12.79 31.17 9.42
N ILE A 127 11.82 30.27 9.45
CA ILE A 127 10.38 30.59 9.50
C ILE A 127 10.00 31.26 10.84
N LEU A 128 10.84 31.15 11.87
CA LEU A 128 10.59 31.78 13.17
C LEU A 128 11.91 32.08 13.91
N ASP A 129 12.00 33.24 14.57
CA ASP A 129 13.07 33.53 15.52
C ASP A 129 12.96 32.57 16.72
N PRO A 130 14.02 31.85 17.14
CA PRO A 130 13.98 31.00 18.33
C PRO A 130 13.46 31.72 19.57
N HIS A 131 13.71 33.02 19.73
CA HIS A 131 13.20 33.77 20.88
C HIS A 131 11.68 33.95 20.81
N GLU A 132 11.13 34.20 19.63
CA GLU A 132 9.68 34.26 19.40
C GLU A 132 9.03 32.89 19.58
N LEU A 133 9.68 31.82 19.12
CA LEU A 133 9.20 30.45 19.33
C LEU A 133 9.13 30.11 20.82
N VAL A 134 10.19 30.42 21.57
CA VAL A 134 10.25 30.18 23.02
C VAL A 134 9.22 31.03 23.76
N ALA A 135 9.01 32.29 23.33
CA ALA A 135 7.97 33.15 23.90
C ALA A 135 6.57 32.57 23.65
N ARG A 136 6.25 32.19 22.40
CA ARG A 136 4.97 31.56 22.05
C ARG A 136 4.72 30.27 22.81
N LEU A 137 5.72 29.39 22.88
CA LEU A 137 5.60 28.13 23.63
C LEU A 137 5.42 28.38 25.13
N ARG A 138 6.06 29.41 25.68
CA ARG A 138 5.88 29.81 27.09
C ARG A 138 4.48 30.36 27.33
N ASP A 139 3.97 31.19 26.43
CA ASP A 139 2.62 31.76 26.51
C ASP A 139 1.55 30.67 26.33
N GLU A 140 1.76 29.70 25.43
CA GLU A 140 0.90 28.53 25.27
C GLU A 140 0.90 27.63 26.52
N LEU A 141 2.06 27.41 27.14
CA LEU A 141 2.17 26.67 28.40
C LEU A 141 1.50 27.41 29.56
N ALA A 142 1.61 28.73 29.62
CA ALA A 142 0.95 29.55 30.63
C ALA A 142 -0.58 29.64 30.40
N ALA A 143 -1.03 29.63 29.15
CA ALA A 143 -2.44 29.59 28.79
C ALA A 143 -3.06 28.20 28.96
N GLY A 144 -2.24 27.15 29.03
CA GLY A 144 -2.65 25.75 29.23
C GLY A 144 -2.90 25.35 30.70
N GLU A 145 -2.84 26.27 31.65
CA GLU A 145 -3.08 26.02 33.09
C GLU A 145 -4.57 25.91 33.49
N GLU A 146 -5.43 25.48 32.56
CA GLU A 146 -6.70 24.80 32.88
C GLU A 146 -6.69 23.38 32.29
N ALA A 147 -5.66 22.60 32.64
CA ALA A 147 -5.76 21.15 32.52
C ALA A 147 -6.73 20.66 33.62
N PRO A 148 -7.81 19.92 33.28
CA PRO A 148 -8.68 19.34 34.30
C PRO A 148 -7.84 18.41 35.18
N ALA A 149 -7.98 18.54 36.50
CA ALA A 149 -7.30 17.71 37.48
C ALA A 149 -7.34 16.24 37.04
N LEU A 150 -6.18 15.66 36.74
CA LEU A 150 -6.05 14.22 36.62
C LEU A 150 -6.62 13.64 37.92
N GLY A 151 -7.67 12.83 37.78
CA GLY A 151 -8.43 12.28 38.89
C GLY A 151 -7.53 11.69 39.96
N ALA A 152 -7.92 11.91 41.21
CA ALA A 152 -7.32 11.27 42.37
C ALA A 152 -7.15 9.76 42.12
N PRO A 153 -6.06 9.13 42.61
CA PRO A 153 -5.93 7.68 42.54
C PRO A 153 -7.13 7.03 43.26
N ASP A 154 -7.80 6.09 42.61
CA ASP A 154 -8.84 5.27 43.22
C ASP A 154 -8.30 4.63 44.52
N PRO A 155 -9.07 4.63 45.62
CA PRO A 155 -8.64 3.96 46.85
C PRO A 155 -8.52 2.45 46.61
N GLU A 156 -7.42 1.86 47.10
CA GLU A 156 -7.12 0.43 46.96
C GLU A 156 -8.31 -0.45 47.40
N PRO A 157 -8.64 -1.52 46.64
CA PRO A 157 -9.69 -2.44 47.03
C PRO A 157 -9.29 -3.18 48.32
N PRO A 158 -10.22 -3.41 49.26
CA PRO A 158 -9.90 -4.05 50.53
C PRO A 158 -9.38 -5.47 50.29
N GLY A 159 -8.20 -5.75 50.84
CA GLY A 159 -7.57 -7.06 50.80
C GLY A 159 -8.49 -8.14 51.37
N ARG A 160 -8.63 -9.25 50.63
CA ARG A 160 -9.27 -10.46 51.12
C ARG A 160 -8.32 -11.14 52.12
N ASN A 161 -8.73 -11.20 53.38
CA ASN A 161 -8.41 -12.31 54.29
C ASN A 161 -9.55 -13.32 54.25
#